data_AF-A0AA45CRW9-F1
#
_entry.id   AF-A0AA45CRW9-F1
#
_cell.length_a   1.000
_cell.length_b   1.000
_cell.length_c   1.000
_cell.angle_alpha   90.00
_cell.angle_beta   90.00
_cell.angle_gamma   90.00
#
_symmetry.space_group_name_H-M   'P 1'
#
loop_
_entity.id
_entity.type
_entity.pdbx_description
1 polymer ?
#
loop_
_entity_poly.entity_id
_entity_poly.type
_entity_poly.pdbx_seq_one_letter_code
_entity_poly.pdbx_strand_id
1 'polypeptide(L)'
;MTKLITIGNQELIRVGRDYPCPICGKPDWCLVFADQSKAVCARKIDPDKPQFGSAGTIYDLDPQKAKNVTFEPSWKSQPLASISTLHKVNSLVIDVLGLTKNHVKHLTSAERGLSVETIALRGYASSTKQTRQKQVDTTVSHPATIWEKLFVANGLPKDAWRGVPGFYWNENAKCPIFESKDGILIPCRNSWGQIVGFQVRLDNVSYQAKVNEAFQEGRNARTAKVFQNDDGSFDWYVFAKGSSHELASGTTKETSVKLRSGLELTFKKGQKYVFVSSAYKPEGTSAKSFPHFAYSDEVLEQARFSEEGKAKVNLMSKVDNLLVTEGLLKGDITASVAKNTRLSQLGSICVISMAGVAAWRPISDFIGKTELKKVKPIYLAFDQDFEDNDSVFERMYDMVQDLVTKQSCTVRALIWPREKGIDDFLLKASPEEKIRFKTYNL
;
A
#
# COMPACT_ATOMS: atom_id res chain seq x y z
N MET A 1 19.42 -7.93 -7.41
CA MET A 1 19.70 -6.76 -8.25
C MET A 1 19.62 -5.51 -7.40
N THR A 2 20.58 -4.59 -7.56
CA THR A 2 20.77 -3.44 -6.67
C THR A 2 20.26 -2.18 -7.33
N LYS A 3 19.54 -1.33 -6.60
CA LYS A 3 18.97 -0.09 -7.15
C LYS A 3 20.03 1.01 -7.16
N LEU A 4 20.25 1.59 -8.34
CA LEU A 4 20.94 2.87 -8.48
C LEU A 4 20.02 4.00 -7.92
N ILE A 5 20.59 5.10 -7.49
CA ILE A 5 19.92 6.30 -6.98
C ILE A 5 20.83 7.47 -7.35
N THR A 6 20.30 8.48 -8.02
CA THR A 6 21.06 9.70 -8.31
C THR A 6 20.75 10.77 -7.26
N ILE A 7 21.77 11.31 -6.60
CA ILE A 7 21.68 12.44 -5.66
C ILE A 7 22.60 13.55 -6.18
N GLY A 8 22.02 14.66 -6.67
CA GLY A 8 22.79 15.70 -7.36
C GLY A 8 23.45 15.14 -8.63
N ASN A 9 24.77 15.30 -8.76
CA ASN A 9 25.58 14.72 -9.84
C ASN A 9 26.22 13.36 -9.47
N GLN A 10 25.87 12.79 -8.32
CA GLN A 10 26.47 11.55 -7.83
C GLN A 10 25.50 10.38 -7.99
N GLU A 11 25.97 9.29 -8.57
CA GLU A 11 25.25 8.02 -8.62
C GLU A 11 25.65 7.17 -7.42
N LEU A 12 24.64 6.70 -6.69
CA LEU A 12 24.75 5.92 -5.47
C LEU A 12 23.93 4.64 -5.60
N ILE A 13 24.40 3.58 -5.00
CA ILE A 13 23.82 2.26 -4.94
C ILE A 13 23.18 2.14 -3.57
N ARG A 14 21.86 1.91 -3.53
CA ARG A 14 21.21 1.53 -2.26
C ARG A 14 21.61 0.11 -1.92
N VAL A 15 22.20 -0.08 -0.75
CA VAL A 15 22.55 -1.45 -0.31
C VAL A 15 21.28 -2.30 -0.23
N GLY A 16 21.44 -3.58 -0.55
CA GLY A 16 20.36 -4.55 -0.62
C GLY A 16 20.82 -5.90 -0.10
N ARG A 17 19.93 -6.90 -0.12
CA ARG A 17 20.31 -8.27 0.30
C ARG A 17 21.41 -8.87 -0.59
N ASP A 18 21.43 -8.51 -1.87
CA ASP A 18 22.40 -9.02 -2.86
C ASP A 18 23.70 -8.20 -2.87
N TYR A 19 23.67 -6.98 -2.31
CA TYR A 19 24.81 -6.08 -2.21
C TYR A 19 24.74 -5.31 -0.89
N PRO A 20 25.07 -5.97 0.24
CA PRO A 20 25.00 -5.36 1.57
C PRO A 20 26.07 -4.28 1.75
N CYS A 21 25.89 -3.42 2.75
CA CYS A 21 26.87 -2.39 3.06
C CYS A 21 28.27 -3.00 3.30
N PRO A 22 29.33 -2.56 2.58
CA PRO A 22 30.68 -3.06 2.80
C PRO A 22 31.24 -2.76 4.20
N ILE A 23 30.63 -1.80 4.92
CA ILE A 23 31.10 -1.31 6.21
C ILE A 23 30.42 -2.00 7.40
N CYS A 24 29.09 -2.13 7.38
CA CYS A 24 28.31 -2.74 8.47
C CYS A 24 27.65 -4.08 8.11
N GLY A 25 27.72 -4.52 6.85
CA GLY A 25 27.15 -5.78 6.39
C GLY A 25 25.62 -5.83 6.32
N LYS A 26 24.92 -4.72 6.63
CA LYS A 26 23.46 -4.67 6.62
C LYS A 26 22.90 -4.40 5.22
N PRO A 27 21.72 -4.96 4.87
CA PRO A 27 21.14 -4.90 3.53
C PRO A 27 20.21 -3.69 3.32
N ASP A 28 20.25 -2.70 4.20
CA ASP A 28 19.35 -1.55 4.20
C ASP A 28 20.04 -0.27 4.73
N TRP A 29 19.40 0.87 4.46
CA TRP A 29 19.72 2.23 4.91
C TRP A 29 21.03 2.84 4.41
N CYS A 30 22.08 2.04 4.20
CA CYS A 30 23.39 2.51 3.73
C CYS A 30 23.41 2.75 2.21
N LEU A 31 24.46 3.43 1.75
CA LEU A 31 24.69 3.71 0.33
C LEU A 31 26.12 3.32 -0.06
N VAL A 32 26.36 3.03 -1.33
CA VAL A 32 27.70 2.84 -1.92
C VAL A 32 27.77 3.69 -3.17
N PHE A 33 28.87 4.37 -3.46
CA PHE A 33 28.98 5.13 -4.71
C PHE A 33 28.98 4.18 -5.92
N ALA A 34 28.43 4.60 -7.05
CA ALA A 34 28.26 3.74 -8.23
C ALA A 34 29.59 3.19 -8.78
N ASP A 35 30.66 3.99 -8.67
CA ASP A 35 32.04 3.61 -8.97
C ASP A 35 32.68 2.66 -7.93
N GLN A 36 31.95 2.38 -6.84
CA GLN A 36 32.37 1.58 -5.69
C GLN A 36 33.65 2.08 -5.02
N SER A 37 33.99 3.36 -5.17
CA SER A 37 35.15 3.98 -4.50
C SER A 37 34.88 4.30 -3.02
N LYS A 38 33.61 4.51 -2.65
CA LYS A 38 33.19 4.92 -1.31
C LYS A 38 31.89 4.26 -0.87
N ALA A 39 31.68 4.14 0.43
CA ALA A 39 30.42 3.76 1.06
C ALA A 39 29.96 4.78 2.11
N VAL A 40 28.65 4.99 2.19
CA VAL A 40 27.99 5.75 3.27
C VAL A 40 27.34 4.77 4.23
N CYS A 41 27.86 4.65 5.45
CA CYS A 41 27.32 3.75 6.47
C CYS A 41 26.42 4.50 7.46
N ALA A 42 25.14 4.14 7.52
CA ALA A 42 24.15 4.72 8.43
C ALA A 42 24.22 4.16 9.87
N ARG A 43 25.12 3.21 10.16
CA ARG A 43 25.16 2.47 11.44
C ARG A 43 26.51 2.50 12.14
N LYS A 44 27.61 2.50 11.39
CA LYS A 44 28.93 2.82 11.94
C LYS A 44 29.12 4.31 11.73
N ILE A 45 28.67 5.09 12.71
CA ILE A 45 28.82 6.54 12.71
C ILE A 45 30.15 6.85 13.36
N ASP A 46 31.00 7.58 12.65
CA ASP A 46 32.32 8.01 13.10
C ASP A 46 32.42 9.53 12.88
N PRO A 47 32.28 10.34 13.94
CA PRO A 47 32.23 11.80 13.85
C PRO A 47 33.49 12.43 13.26
N ASP A 48 34.64 11.74 13.34
CA ASP A 48 35.94 12.25 12.89
C ASP A 48 36.15 12.03 11.37
N LYS A 49 35.17 11.43 10.69
CA LYS A 49 35.18 11.18 9.24
C LYS A 49 34.15 12.04 8.50
N PRO A 50 34.32 12.24 7.18
CA PRO A 50 33.35 12.96 6.37
C PRO A 50 31.95 12.32 6.45
N GLN A 51 30.93 13.15 6.62
CA GLN A 51 29.53 12.72 6.68
C GLN A 51 28.81 13.01 5.36
N PHE A 52 27.89 12.13 4.98
CA PHE A 52 27.00 12.33 3.84
C PHE A 52 25.64 12.86 4.33
N GLY A 53 25.61 14.13 4.75
CA GLY A 53 24.45 14.71 5.40
C GLY A 53 23.97 13.87 6.61
N SER A 54 22.66 13.63 6.71
CA SER A 54 22.09 12.74 7.74
C SER A 54 22.09 11.26 7.37
N ALA A 55 22.62 10.88 6.19
CA ALA A 55 22.57 9.50 5.70
C ALA A 55 23.63 8.59 6.34
N GLY A 56 24.72 9.15 6.88
CA GLY A 56 25.75 8.41 7.61
C GLY A 56 27.18 8.80 7.24
N THR A 57 28.14 8.04 7.77
CA THR A 57 29.56 8.33 7.62
C THR A 57 30.15 7.73 6.34
N ILE A 58 31.02 8.48 5.67
CA ILE A 58 31.69 8.09 4.43
C ILE A 58 32.97 7.30 4.75
N TYR A 59 33.14 6.17 4.07
CA TYR A 59 34.33 5.32 4.14
C TYR A 59 34.86 5.06 2.73
N ASP A 60 36.16 5.18 2.54
CA ASP A 60 36.80 4.73 1.31
C ASP A 60 36.77 3.20 1.21
N LEU A 61 36.51 2.73 0.00
CA LEU A 61 36.52 1.31 -0.35
C LEU A 61 37.75 0.99 -1.18
N ASP A 62 38.20 -0.25 -1.05
CA ASP A 62 39.27 -0.80 -1.88
C ASP A 62 38.75 -1.10 -3.29
N PRO A 63 39.25 -0.41 -4.34
CA PRO A 63 38.79 -0.62 -5.71
C PRO A 63 39.02 -2.05 -6.21
N GLN A 64 40.00 -2.78 -5.65
CA GLN A 64 40.27 -4.17 -6.03
C GLN A 64 39.19 -5.15 -5.52
N LYS A 65 38.36 -4.71 -4.57
CA LYS A 65 37.23 -5.48 -4.03
C LYS A 65 35.89 -5.08 -4.65
N ALA A 66 35.92 -4.22 -5.68
CA ALA A 66 34.73 -3.85 -6.43
C ALA A 66 34.08 -5.10 -7.03
N LYS A 67 32.77 -5.23 -6.86
CA LYS A 67 32.00 -6.34 -7.44
C LYS A 67 31.41 -5.91 -8.76
N ASN A 68 31.37 -6.82 -9.73
CA ASN A 68 30.56 -6.60 -10.93
C ASN A 68 29.08 -6.65 -10.50
N VAL A 69 28.45 -5.47 -10.42
CA VAL A 69 27.03 -5.33 -10.08
C VAL A 69 26.28 -5.04 -11.37
N THR A 70 25.38 -5.93 -11.77
CA THR A 70 24.40 -5.62 -12.82
C THR A 70 23.33 -4.72 -12.22
N PHE A 71 23.29 -3.47 -12.69
CA PHE A 71 22.32 -2.50 -12.24
C PHE A 71 21.01 -2.70 -13.02
N GLU A 72 19.89 -2.71 -12.31
CA GLU A 72 18.67 -2.28 -12.97
C GLU A 72 18.73 -0.76 -13.07
N PRO A 73 18.46 -0.17 -14.26
CA PRO A 73 18.37 1.26 -14.38
C PRO A 73 17.39 1.79 -13.34
N SER A 74 17.88 2.68 -12.47
CA SER A 74 17.00 3.37 -11.56
C SER A 74 16.28 4.45 -12.32
N TRP A 75 15.07 4.14 -12.75
CA TRP A 75 14.22 5.14 -13.36
C TRP A 75 13.91 6.21 -12.33
N LYS A 76 14.30 7.46 -12.62
CA LYS A 76 13.85 8.59 -11.83
C LYS A 76 12.32 8.62 -11.91
N SER A 77 11.66 8.29 -10.80
CA SER A 77 10.20 8.30 -10.71
C SER A 77 9.69 9.65 -11.20
N GLN A 78 8.71 9.62 -12.09
CA GLN A 78 8.04 10.83 -12.52
C GLN A 78 7.35 11.49 -11.32
N PRO A 79 7.26 12.84 -11.29
CA PRO A 79 6.42 13.54 -10.35
C PRO A 79 4.96 13.08 -10.49
N LEU A 80 4.25 13.02 -9.36
CA LEU A 80 2.84 12.66 -9.38
C LEU A 80 2.04 13.69 -10.19
N ALA A 81 1.16 13.21 -11.07
CA ALA A 81 0.27 14.05 -11.85
C ALA A 81 -0.70 14.86 -10.97
N SER A 82 -1.34 15.86 -11.57
CA SER A 82 -2.39 16.63 -10.89
C SER A 82 -3.53 15.73 -10.43
N ILE A 83 -4.23 16.10 -9.35
CA ILE A 83 -5.35 15.32 -8.80
C ILE A 83 -6.45 15.09 -9.85
N SER A 84 -6.73 16.09 -10.69
CA SER A 84 -7.76 15.99 -11.72
C SER A 84 -7.35 15.03 -12.85
N THR A 85 -6.07 15.06 -13.24
CA THR A 85 -5.49 14.06 -14.17
C THR A 85 -5.53 12.65 -13.58
N LEU A 86 -5.09 12.48 -12.33
CA LEU A 86 -5.14 11.18 -11.64
C LEU A 86 -6.56 10.62 -11.63
N HIS A 87 -7.54 11.45 -11.27
CA HIS A 87 -8.92 11.02 -11.23
C HIS A 87 -9.41 10.54 -12.58
N LYS A 88 -9.23 11.35 -13.63
CA LYS A 88 -9.74 11.01 -14.96
C LYS A 88 -9.05 9.78 -15.54
N VAL A 89 -7.72 9.69 -15.43
CA VAL A 89 -6.98 8.51 -15.92
C VAL A 89 -7.35 7.25 -15.14
N ASN A 90 -7.44 7.31 -13.81
CA ASN A 90 -7.83 6.14 -13.02
C ASN A 90 -9.29 5.72 -13.26
N SER A 91 -10.20 6.64 -13.53
CA SER A 91 -11.57 6.30 -13.96
C SER A 91 -11.56 5.51 -15.27
N LEU A 92 -10.79 5.95 -16.28
CA LEU A 92 -10.63 5.21 -17.53
C LEU A 92 -10.00 3.83 -17.33
N VAL A 93 -9.09 3.67 -16.36
CA VAL A 93 -8.54 2.35 -15.99
C VAL A 93 -9.65 1.43 -15.46
N ILE A 94 -10.54 1.93 -14.60
CA ILE A 94 -11.67 1.15 -14.08
C ILE A 94 -12.57 0.71 -15.24
N ASP A 95 -12.92 1.63 -16.14
CA ASP A 95 -13.80 1.35 -17.28
C ASP A 95 -13.21 0.30 -18.23
N VAL A 96 -11.93 0.42 -18.57
CA VAL A 96 -11.24 -0.51 -19.48
C VAL A 96 -11.12 -1.90 -18.86
N LEU A 97 -10.66 -2.00 -17.61
CA LEU A 97 -10.43 -3.29 -16.98
C LEU A 97 -11.75 -3.98 -16.61
N GLY A 98 -12.70 -3.22 -16.08
CA GLY A 98 -13.95 -3.71 -15.51
C GLY A 98 -13.73 -4.66 -14.33
N LEU A 99 -14.80 -5.29 -13.85
CA LEU A 99 -14.77 -6.23 -12.74
C LEU A 99 -15.21 -7.62 -13.20
N THR A 100 -14.45 -8.66 -12.82
CA THR A 100 -14.78 -10.04 -13.19
C THR A 100 -15.91 -10.60 -12.33
N LYS A 101 -16.65 -11.60 -12.85
CA LYS A 101 -17.71 -12.30 -12.10
C LYS A 101 -17.22 -12.87 -10.77
N ASN A 102 -15.98 -13.38 -10.72
CA ASN A 102 -15.41 -13.93 -9.48
C ASN A 102 -15.16 -12.83 -8.45
N HIS A 103 -14.69 -11.66 -8.86
CA HIS A 103 -14.45 -10.55 -7.94
C HIS A 103 -15.78 -9.90 -7.50
N VAL A 104 -16.79 -9.85 -8.36
CA VAL A 104 -18.17 -9.50 -7.95
C VAL A 104 -18.64 -10.45 -6.85
N LYS A 105 -18.60 -11.77 -7.08
CA LYS A 105 -18.97 -12.78 -6.06
C LYS A 105 -18.20 -12.61 -4.75
N HIS A 106 -16.92 -12.24 -4.82
CA HIS A 106 -16.12 -11.97 -3.62
C HIS A 106 -16.63 -10.75 -2.85
N LEU A 107 -16.88 -9.64 -3.53
CA LEU A 107 -17.34 -8.39 -2.91
C LEU A 107 -18.78 -8.45 -2.42
N THR A 108 -19.63 -9.28 -3.04
CA THR A 108 -21.01 -9.52 -2.61
C THR A 108 -21.14 -10.67 -1.60
N SER A 109 -20.04 -11.32 -1.21
CA SER A 109 -20.08 -12.42 -0.24
C SER A 109 -20.51 -11.93 1.15
N ALA A 110 -20.96 -12.85 2.01
CA ALA A 110 -21.34 -12.52 3.39
C ALA A 110 -20.19 -11.88 4.20
N GLU A 111 -18.93 -12.10 3.81
CA GLU A 111 -17.75 -11.47 4.44
C GLU A 111 -17.54 -10.00 4.05
N ARG A 112 -18.23 -9.51 3.01
CA ARG A 112 -18.03 -8.16 2.48
C ARG A 112 -19.32 -7.36 2.39
N GLY A 113 -20.44 -8.02 2.09
CA GLY A 113 -21.79 -7.46 2.17
C GLY A 113 -22.07 -6.29 1.25
N LEU A 114 -21.25 -6.05 0.21
CA LEU A 114 -21.50 -4.95 -0.73
C LEU A 114 -22.56 -5.36 -1.75
N SER A 115 -23.47 -4.44 -2.08
CA SER A 115 -24.39 -4.62 -3.20
C SER A 115 -23.70 -4.32 -4.54
N VAL A 116 -24.32 -4.73 -5.65
CA VAL A 116 -23.79 -4.46 -6.99
C VAL A 116 -23.79 -2.96 -7.29
N GLU A 117 -24.78 -2.23 -6.78
CA GLU A 117 -24.90 -0.78 -6.89
C GLU A 117 -23.76 -0.09 -6.13
N THR A 118 -23.49 -0.50 -4.88
CA THR A 118 -22.36 0.00 -4.11
C THR A 118 -21.02 -0.33 -4.78
N ILE A 119 -20.88 -1.53 -5.36
CA ILE A 119 -19.66 -1.92 -6.11
C ILE A 119 -19.45 -0.99 -7.30
N ALA A 120 -20.51 -0.69 -8.06
CA ALA A 120 -20.46 0.21 -9.20
C ALA A 120 -20.14 1.66 -8.76
N LEU A 121 -20.82 2.16 -7.74
CA LEU A 121 -20.61 3.49 -7.15
C LEU A 121 -19.16 3.66 -6.67
N ARG A 122 -18.61 2.64 -6.01
CA ARG A 122 -17.24 2.66 -5.47
C ARG A 122 -16.17 2.35 -6.51
N GLY A 123 -16.53 1.92 -7.72
CA GLY A 123 -15.62 1.82 -8.87
C GLY A 123 -14.52 0.77 -8.73
N TYR A 124 -14.84 -0.41 -8.17
CA TYR A 124 -13.87 -1.51 -8.12
C TYR A 124 -13.56 -2.06 -9.52
N ALA A 125 -12.31 -2.50 -9.72
CA ALA A 125 -11.90 -3.18 -10.95
C ALA A 125 -11.10 -4.45 -10.66
N SER A 126 -11.08 -5.39 -11.59
CA SER A 126 -10.20 -6.55 -11.57
C SER A 126 -8.94 -6.24 -12.37
N SER A 127 -7.77 -6.40 -11.78
CA SER A 127 -6.52 -6.45 -12.55
C SER A 127 -6.06 -7.90 -12.60
N THR A 128 -6.61 -8.69 -13.50
CA THR A 128 -6.12 -10.04 -13.80
C THR A 128 -5.38 -10.00 -15.14
N LYS A 129 -4.66 -11.07 -15.48
CA LYS A 129 -4.08 -11.22 -16.82
C LYS A 129 -5.13 -10.99 -17.93
N GLN A 130 -6.35 -11.52 -17.75
CA GLN A 130 -7.44 -11.39 -18.72
C GLN A 130 -7.96 -9.94 -18.83
N THR A 131 -8.19 -9.24 -17.73
CA THR A 131 -8.70 -7.86 -17.82
C THR A 131 -7.63 -6.90 -18.31
N ARG A 132 -6.36 -7.09 -17.91
CA ARG A 132 -5.25 -6.29 -18.43
C ARG A 132 -5.03 -6.46 -19.93
N GLN A 133 -5.43 -7.59 -20.54
CA GLN A 133 -5.38 -7.76 -22.00
C GLN A 133 -6.34 -6.83 -22.75
N LYS A 134 -7.39 -6.31 -22.11
CA LYS A 134 -8.32 -5.35 -22.74
C LYS A 134 -7.66 -4.02 -23.12
N GLN A 135 -6.50 -3.70 -22.55
CA GLN A 135 -5.76 -2.50 -22.91
C GLN A 135 -5.00 -2.64 -24.24
N VAL A 136 -4.84 -3.86 -24.76
CA VAL A 136 -4.11 -4.13 -26.02
C VAL A 136 -4.93 -3.60 -27.17
N ASP A 137 -4.29 -2.82 -28.05
CA ASP A 137 -4.93 -2.31 -29.25
C ASP A 137 -4.82 -3.32 -30.39
N THR A 138 -5.91 -4.01 -30.67
CA THR A 138 -5.98 -5.02 -31.76
C THR A 138 -6.25 -4.41 -33.13
N THR A 139 -6.41 -3.08 -33.22
CA THR A 139 -6.69 -2.38 -34.49
C THR A 139 -5.43 -2.02 -35.27
N VAL A 140 -4.25 -2.22 -34.68
CA VAL A 140 -2.95 -1.90 -35.27
C VAL A 140 -2.08 -3.15 -35.43
N SER A 141 -1.19 -3.15 -36.43
CA SER A 141 -0.35 -4.29 -36.79
C SER A 141 0.94 -4.44 -35.95
N HIS A 142 1.17 -3.54 -34.99
CA HIS A 142 2.33 -3.57 -34.10
C HIS A 142 1.86 -3.61 -32.64
N PRO A 143 2.70 -4.07 -31.68
CA PRO A 143 2.35 -4.02 -30.26
C PRO A 143 2.02 -2.58 -29.84
N ALA A 144 0.83 -2.39 -29.26
CA ALA A 144 0.36 -1.09 -28.77
C ALA A 144 -0.73 -1.28 -27.72
N THR A 145 -1.05 -0.19 -27.03
CA THR A 145 -2.20 -0.11 -26.13
C THR A 145 -3.16 0.99 -26.57
N ILE A 146 -4.41 0.90 -26.12
CA ILE A 146 -5.46 1.88 -26.45
C ILE A 146 -5.31 3.22 -25.71
N TRP A 147 -4.41 3.32 -24.73
CA TRP A 147 -4.42 4.39 -23.74
C TRP A 147 -4.28 5.79 -24.32
N GLU A 148 -3.30 6.02 -25.21
CA GLU A 148 -3.10 7.37 -25.78
C GLU A 148 -4.31 7.82 -26.62
N LYS A 149 -4.89 6.90 -27.42
CA LYS A 149 -6.13 7.15 -28.18
C LYS A 149 -7.30 7.43 -27.25
N LEU A 150 -7.43 6.63 -26.18
CA LEU A 150 -8.50 6.76 -25.19
C LEU A 150 -8.40 8.08 -24.43
N PHE A 151 -7.20 8.52 -24.07
CA PHE A 151 -6.98 9.81 -23.41
C PHE A 151 -7.40 10.97 -24.31
N VAL A 152 -6.95 10.98 -25.58
CA VAL A 152 -7.33 12.04 -26.53
C VAL A 152 -8.84 12.07 -26.77
N ALA A 153 -9.47 10.90 -26.94
CA ALA A 153 -10.93 10.79 -27.10
C ALA A 153 -11.70 11.30 -25.87
N ASN A 154 -11.07 11.28 -24.69
CA ASN A 154 -11.60 11.80 -23.45
C ASN A 154 -10.95 13.13 -23.05
N GLY A 155 -10.53 13.98 -24.00
CA GLY A 155 -10.07 15.35 -23.72
C GLY A 155 -8.84 15.45 -22.81
N LEU A 156 -8.02 14.40 -22.73
CA LEU A 156 -6.73 14.38 -22.06
C LEU A 156 -5.59 14.38 -23.08
N PRO A 157 -4.42 14.93 -22.73
CA PRO A 157 -3.25 14.81 -23.60
C PRO A 157 -2.81 13.34 -23.70
N LYS A 158 -2.18 12.98 -24.82
CA LYS A 158 -1.73 11.61 -25.11
C LYS A 158 -0.82 11.04 -24.00
N ASP A 159 -0.06 11.90 -23.33
CA ASP A 159 0.90 11.55 -22.30
C ASP A 159 0.35 11.69 -20.87
N ALA A 160 -0.99 11.80 -20.71
CA ALA A 160 -1.65 11.91 -19.41
C ALA A 160 -1.35 10.75 -18.43
N TRP A 161 -0.81 9.64 -18.92
CA TRP A 161 -0.33 8.52 -18.11
C TRP A 161 0.93 8.86 -17.29
N ARG A 162 1.73 9.85 -17.72
CA ARG A 162 2.93 10.30 -16.99
C ARG A 162 2.51 10.83 -15.63
N GLY A 163 3.18 10.39 -14.57
CA GLY A 163 2.82 10.78 -13.21
C GLY A 163 1.63 10.00 -12.61
N VAL A 164 1.11 8.97 -13.29
CA VAL A 164 0.02 8.11 -12.77
C VAL A 164 0.59 6.76 -12.31
N PRO A 165 0.49 6.42 -11.02
CA PRO A 165 0.99 5.13 -10.51
C PRO A 165 0.33 3.93 -11.20
N GLY A 166 1.16 2.97 -11.63
CA GLY A 166 0.72 1.81 -12.41
C GLY A 166 0.97 1.95 -13.90
N PHE A 167 1.06 3.18 -14.42
CA PHE A 167 1.50 3.42 -15.79
C PHE A 167 3.02 3.52 -15.90
N TYR A 168 3.57 3.01 -17.00
CA TYR A 168 4.97 3.15 -17.36
C TYR A 168 5.15 3.06 -18.88
N TRP A 169 6.31 3.50 -19.37
CA TRP A 169 6.67 3.37 -20.78
C TRP A 169 7.27 1.99 -21.06
N ASN A 170 6.69 1.25 -22.01
CA ASN A 170 7.27 -0.01 -22.46
C ASN A 170 8.16 0.23 -23.67
N GLU A 171 9.48 0.02 -23.53
CA GLU A 171 10.43 0.28 -24.61
C GLU A 171 10.32 -0.68 -25.81
N ASN A 172 9.79 -1.89 -25.60
CA ASN A 172 9.62 -2.88 -26.67
C ASN A 172 8.38 -2.57 -27.50
N ALA A 173 7.26 -2.25 -26.85
CA ALA A 173 6.01 -1.91 -27.51
C ALA A 173 5.93 -0.43 -27.93
N LYS A 174 6.86 0.42 -27.47
CA LYS A 174 6.87 1.88 -27.70
C LYS A 174 5.53 2.54 -27.37
N CYS A 175 4.93 2.15 -26.25
CA CYS A 175 3.64 2.67 -25.79
C CYS A 175 3.53 2.64 -24.25
N PRO A 176 2.62 3.43 -23.65
CA PRO A 176 2.32 3.30 -22.23
C PRO A 176 1.58 2.01 -21.92
N ILE A 177 1.87 1.42 -20.76
CA ILE A 177 1.18 0.23 -20.25
C ILE A 177 0.74 0.49 -18.81
N PHE A 178 -0.50 0.09 -18.48
CA PHE A 178 -0.95 -0.02 -17.11
C PHE A 178 -0.69 -1.43 -16.58
N GLU A 179 0.05 -1.54 -15.48
CA GLU A 179 0.40 -2.79 -14.83
C GLU A 179 0.19 -2.72 -13.32
N SER A 180 -0.36 -3.81 -12.76
CA SER A 180 -0.43 -4.05 -11.32
C SER A 180 -0.31 -5.55 -11.04
N LYS A 181 -0.25 -5.90 -9.76
CA LYS A 181 -0.40 -7.29 -9.32
C LYS A 181 -1.81 -7.81 -9.59
N ASP A 182 -1.95 -9.13 -9.64
CA ASP A 182 -3.23 -9.81 -9.82
C ASP A 182 -4.12 -9.64 -8.58
N GLY A 183 -5.31 -9.08 -8.78
CA GLY A 183 -6.22 -8.78 -7.68
C GLY A 183 -7.39 -7.85 -7.99
N ILE A 184 -8.06 -7.41 -6.93
CA ILE A 184 -9.11 -6.37 -6.95
C ILE A 184 -8.46 -5.00 -6.74
N LEU A 185 -8.59 -4.10 -7.70
CA LEU A 185 -8.26 -2.69 -7.57
C LEU A 185 -9.33 -1.99 -6.74
N ILE A 186 -8.87 -1.36 -5.66
CA ILE A 186 -9.66 -0.58 -4.72
C ILE A 186 -9.25 0.88 -4.92
N PRO A 187 -10.15 1.74 -5.43
CA PRO A 187 -9.83 3.14 -5.66
C PRO A 187 -9.54 3.88 -4.35
N CYS A 188 -8.37 4.51 -4.28
CA CYS A 188 -8.05 5.43 -3.19
C CYS A 188 -8.59 6.81 -3.54
N ARG A 189 -9.50 7.34 -2.73
CA ARG A 189 -10.14 8.65 -2.91
C ARG A 189 -9.66 9.70 -1.92
N ASN A 190 -9.49 10.94 -2.38
CA ASN A 190 -9.26 12.10 -1.52
C ASN A 190 -10.57 12.64 -0.91
N SER A 191 -10.49 13.70 -0.11
CA SER A 191 -11.63 14.35 0.55
C SER A 191 -12.64 15.05 -0.38
N TRP A 192 -12.43 14.97 -1.69
CA TRP A 192 -13.34 15.51 -2.71
C TRP A 192 -13.96 14.38 -3.56
N GLY A 193 -13.73 13.12 -3.18
CA GLY A 193 -14.19 11.95 -3.91
C GLY A 193 -13.38 11.60 -5.17
N GLN A 194 -12.29 12.33 -5.45
CA GLN A 194 -11.44 12.10 -6.62
C GLN A 194 -10.52 10.90 -6.39
N ILE A 195 -10.36 10.06 -7.42
CA ILE A 195 -9.51 8.86 -7.37
C ILE A 195 -8.03 9.25 -7.57
N VAL A 196 -7.20 9.05 -6.56
CA VAL A 196 -5.78 9.43 -6.56
C VAL A 196 -4.82 8.26 -6.79
N GLY A 197 -5.36 7.04 -6.93
CA GLY A 197 -4.60 5.83 -7.21
C GLY A 197 -5.37 4.58 -6.77
N PHE A 198 -4.67 3.46 -6.65
CA PHE A 198 -5.27 2.18 -6.26
C PHE A 198 -4.45 1.48 -5.18
N GLN A 199 -5.16 0.82 -4.27
CA GLN A 199 -4.64 -0.34 -3.57
C GLN A 199 -5.17 -1.60 -4.26
N VAL A 200 -4.33 -2.61 -4.47
CA VAL A 200 -4.77 -3.91 -4.97
C VAL A 200 -4.85 -4.90 -3.82
N ARG A 201 -6.01 -5.54 -3.67
CA ARG A 201 -6.19 -6.75 -2.85
C ARG A 201 -5.79 -7.95 -3.70
N LEU A 202 -4.69 -8.60 -3.34
CA LEU A 202 -4.14 -9.72 -4.11
C LEU A 202 -5.10 -10.91 -4.13
N ASP A 203 -5.20 -11.58 -5.28
CA ASP A 203 -5.94 -12.84 -5.39
C ASP A 203 -5.21 -13.96 -4.64
N ASN A 204 -3.90 -14.04 -4.86
CA ASN A 204 -3.01 -15.01 -4.23
C ASN A 204 -1.93 -14.30 -3.42
N VAL A 205 -1.78 -14.68 -2.15
CA VAL A 205 -0.78 -14.12 -1.25
C VAL A 205 0.30 -15.17 -0.99
N SER A 206 1.52 -14.90 -1.44
CA SER A 206 2.67 -15.77 -1.22
C SER A 206 3.06 -15.82 0.25
N TYR A 207 3.53 -16.97 0.73
CA TYR A 207 4.20 -17.08 2.02
C TYR A 207 5.66 -16.59 1.93
N GLN A 208 6.16 -16.09 3.05
CA GLN A 208 7.56 -15.70 3.24
C GLN A 208 8.14 -16.52 4.37
N ALA A 209 9.32 -17.09 4.15
CA ALA A 209 10.06 -17.79 5.19
C ALA A 209 10.94 -16.79 5.96
N LYS A 210 10.76 -16.76 7.29
CA LYS A 210 11.63 -16.03 8.22
C LYS A 210 12.53 -17.04 8.93
N VAL A 211 13.84 -16.77 8.93
CA VAL A 211 14.80 -17.52 9.76
C VAL A 211 14.85 -16.91 11.17
N ASN A 212 15.06 -17.71 12.20
CA ASN A 212 15.27 -17.21 13.56
C ASN A 212 16.52 -16.31 13.67
N GLU A 213 16.52 -15.42 14.66
CA GLU A 213 17.50 -14.31 14.78
C GLU A 213 18.96 -14.78 14.76
N ALA A 214 19.24 -15.91 15.41
CA ALA A 214 20.57 -16.52 15.44
C ALA A 214 21.18 -16.79 14.05
N PHE A 215 20.36 -16.90 13.01
CA PHE A 215 20.78 -17.18 11.63
C PHE A 215 20.49 -16.03 10.66
N GLN A 216 20.06 -14.86 11.13
CA GLN A 216 19.81 -13.71 10.24
C GLN A 216 21.10 -12.98 9.83
N GLU A 217 22.14 -13.09 10.64
CA GLU A 217 23.38 -12.31 10.55
C GLU A 217 24.63 -13.12 10.92
N GLY A 218 25.81 -12.54 10.70
CA GLY A 218 27.10 -13.22 10.93
C GLY A 218 27.55 -14.14 9.78
N ARG A 219 28.65 -14.87 10.00
CA ARG A 219 29.28 -15.73 8.97
C ARG A 219 28.37 -16.88 8.52
N ASN A 220 27.45 -17.31 9.37
CA ASN A 220 26.50 -18.39 9.11
C ASN A 220 25.09 -17.88 8.78
N ALA A 221 24.95 -16.64 8.32
CA ALA A 221 23.65 -16.10 7.96
C ALA A 221 22.97 -16.94 6.87
N ARG A 222 21.65 -17.12 7.02
CA ARG A 222 20.78 -17.92 6.16
C ARG A 222 19.65 -17.06 5.62
N THR A 223 19.15 -17.47 4.47
CA THR A 223 17.88 -16.99 3.92
C THR A 223 17.05 -18.19 3.53
N ALA A 224 15.73 -18.04 3.51
CA ALA A 224 14.85 -19.13 3.13
C ALA A 224 13.79 -18.67 2.12
N LYS A 225 13.33 -19.60 1.30
CA LYS A 225 12.16 -19.46 0.43
C LYS A 225 11.14 -20.52 0.82
N VAL A 226 9.87 -20.22 0.60
CA VAL A 226 8.77 -21.15 0.83
C VAL A 226 7.73 -20.99 -0.28
N PHE A 227 7.17 -22.09 -0.72
CA PHE A 227 6.08 -22.16 -1.69
C PHE A 227 4.98 -23.03 -1.10
N GLN A 228 3.74 -22.55 -1.15
CA GLN A 228 2.60 -23.34 -0.72
C GLN A 228 2.08 -24.14 -1.92
N ASN A 229 1.87 -25.43 -1.70
CA ASN A 229 1.31 -26.38 -2.65
C ASN A 229 -0.22 -26.40 -2.56
N ASP A 230 -0.88 -26.90 -3.60
CA ASP A 230 -2.35 -26.96 -3.68
C ASP A 230 -2.98 -27.83 -2.58
N ASP A 231 -2.24 -28.83 -2.07
CA ASP A 231 -2.66 -29.69 -0.95
C ASP A 231 -2.48 -29.05 0.43
N GLY A 232 -2.03 -27.78 0.47
CA GLY A 232 -1.75 -27.02 1.67
C GLY A 232 -0.37 -27.25 2.28
N SER A 233 0.45 -28.15 1.72
CA SER A 233 1.84 -28.33 2.17
C SER A 233 2.74 -27.17 1.73
N PHE A 234 3.93 -27.10 2.33
CA PHE A 234 4.93 -26.08 2.10
C PHE A 234 6.25 -26.71 1.70
N ASP A 235 6.72 -26.40 0.49
CA ASP A 235 8.08 -26.66 0.06
C ASP A 235 8.97 -25.50 0.49
N TRP A 236 10.03 -25.81 1.22
CA TRP A 236 10.94 -24.82 1.77
C TRP A 236 12.39 -25.12 1.39
N TYR A 237 13.14 -24.05 1.24
CA TYR A 237 14.53 -24.07 0.80
C TYR A 237 15.35 -23.08 1.63
N VAL A 238 16.51 -23.50 2.10
CA VAL A 238 17.47 -22.70 2.87
C VAL A 238 18.71 -22.47 2.03
N PHE A 239 19.17 -21.22 1.98
CA PHE A 239 20.36 -20.80 1.28
C PHE A 239 21.31 -20.08 2.23
N ALA A 240 22.61 -20.12 1.93
CA ALA A 240 23.53 -19.15 2.52
C ALA A 240 23.15 -17.74 2.06
N LYS A 241 23.15 -16.76 2.97
CA LYS A 241 22.73 -15.39 2.63
C LYS A 241 23.62 -14.80 1.54
N GLY A 242 23.01 -14.34 0.44
CA GLY A 242 23.73 -13.79 -0.72
C GLY A 242 24.30 -14.85 -1.67
N SER A 243 23.95 -16.13 -1.49
CA SER A 243 24.30 -17.24 -2.38
C SER A 243 23.04 -17.92 -2.91
N SER A 244 23.12 -18.45 -4.12
CA SER A 244 22.10 -19.34 -4.71
C SER A 244 22.32 -20.81 -4.33
N HIS A 245 23.37 -21.13 -3.56
CA HIS A 245 23.65 -22.49 -3.12
C HIS A 245 22.68 -22.93 -2.02
N GLU A 246 21.90 -23.96 -2.33
CA GLU A 246 20.97 -24.60 -1.40
C GLU A 246 21.73 -25.39 -0.33
N LEU A 247 21.35 -25.20 0.93
CA LEU A 247 21.96 -25.86 2.09
C LEU A 247 21.04 -26.94 2.69
N ALA A 248 19.73 -26.74 2.56
CA ALA A 248 18.71 -27.66 3.03
C ALA A 248 17.39 -27.35 2.32
N SER A 249 16.57 -28.38 2.14
CA SER A 249 15.21 -28.25 1.65
C SER A 249 14.34 -29.36 2.23
N GLY A 250 13.03 -29.22 2.07
CA GLY A 250 12.08 -30.25 2.43
C GLY A 250 10.66 -29.77 2.23
N THR A 251 9.73 -30.63 2.63
CA THR A 251 8.30 -30.37 2.59
C THR A 251 7.70 -30.55 3.99
N THR A 252 6.75 -29.72 4.35
CA THR A 252 6.02 -29.85 5.62
C THR A 252 4.58 -29.41 5.44
N LYS A 253 3.68 -29.86 6.32
CA LYS A 253 2.32 -29.29 6.43
C LYS A 253 2.24 -28.18 7.47
N GLU A 254 3.30 -28.03 8.28
CA GLU A 254 3.37 -27.05 9.35
C GLU A 254 3.83 -25.68 8.82
N THR A 255 3.44 -24.62 9.51
CA THR A 255 3.91 -23.25 9.20
C THR A 255 5.27 -22.93 9.81
N SER A 256 5.95 -23.92 10.38
CA SER A 256 7.32 -23.80 10.87
C SER A 256 8.11 -25.10 10.70
N VAL A 257 9.43 -24.96 10.66
CA VAL A 257 10.37 -26.09 10.57
C VAL A 257 11.56 -25.80 11.47
N LYS A 258 11.91 -26.77 12.32
CA LYS A 258 13.10 -26.70 13.16
C LYS A 258 14.09 -27.79 12.77
N LEU A 259 15.29 -27.39 12.39
CA LEU A 259 16.36 -28.30 11.98
C LEU A 259 17.25 -28.65 13.17
N ARG A 260 17.95 -29.80 13.09
CA ARG A 260 18.90 -30.26 14.12
C ARG A 260 20.02 -29.25 14.39
N SER A 261 20.34 -28.40 13.42
CA SER A 261 21.31 -27.31 13.56
C SER A 261 20.86 -26.17 14.47
N GLY A 262 19.61 -26.18 14.94
CA GLY A 262 18.98 -25.06 15.67
C GLY A 262 18.43 -23.96 14.75
N LEU A 263 18.57 -24.09 13.43
CA LEU A 263 17.91 -23.22 12.47
C LEU A 263 16.40 -23.46 12.49
N GLU A 264 15.64 -22.39 12.66
CA GLU A 264 14.19 -22.43 12.63
C GLU A 264 13.66 -21.53 11.52
N LEU A 265 12.71 -22.07 10.75
CA LEU A 265 11.96 -21.37 9.72
C LEU A 265 10.55 -21.15 10.20
N THR A 266 10.03 -19.93 10.06
CA THR A 266 8.62 -19.59 10.25
C THR A 266 8.05 -19.08 8.94
N PHE A 267 6.95 -19.66 8.47
CA PHE A 267 6.28 -19.27 7.24
C PHE A 267 5.16 -18.30 7.56
N LYS A 268 5.34 -17.04 7.15
CA LYS A 268 4.36 -15.97 7.35
C LYS A 268 3.69 -15.65 6.03
N LYS A 269 2.37 -15.59 6.02
CA LYS A 269 1.62 -15.13 4.85
C LYS A 269 1.99 -13.67 4.55
N GLY A 270 2.23 -13.36 3.28
CA GLY A 270 2.58 -12.01 2.83
C GLY A 270 1.47 -10.98 3.02
N GLN A 271 1.70 -9.76 2.55
CA GLN A 271 0.70 -8.71 2.60
C GLN A 271 -0.43 -8.97 1.61
N LYS A 272 -1.67 -8.89 2.08
CA LYS A 272 -2.89 -9.06 1.25
C LYS A 272 -3.19 -7.85 0.38
N TYR A 273 -2.74 -6.67 0.79
CA TYR A 273 -3.01 -5.40 0.12
C TYR A 273 -1.71 -4.68 -0.19
N VAL A 274 -1.54 -4.21 -1.42
CA VAL A 274 -0.37 -3.43 -1.85
C VAL A 274 -0.80 -2.25 -2.71
N PHE A 275 -0.10 -1.12 -2.64
CA PHE A 275 -0.39 0.00 -3.52
C PHE A 275 0.11 -0.28 -4.94
N VAL A 276 -0.67 0.16 -5.94
CA VAL A 276 -0.28 0.11 -7.35
C VAL A 276 0.78 1.18 -7.59
N SER A 277 1.99 0.75 -7.93
CA SER A 277 3.17 1.61 -8.15
C SER A 277 3.94 1.11 -9.36
N SER A 278 4.50 2.06 -10.12
CA SER A 278 5.34 1.78 -11.29
C SER A 278 6.73 2.41 -11.17
N ALA A 279 7.14 2.90 -9.99
CA ALA A 279 8.42 3.59 -9.76
C ALA A 279 9.68 2.86 -10.24
N TYR A 280 9.61 1.54 -10.38
CA TYR A 280 10.71 0.67 -10.79
C TYR A 280 10.71 0.38 -12.31
N LYS A 281 9.86 1.06 -13.07
CA LYS A 281 9.69 0.89 -14.52
C LYS A 281 10.06 2.19 -15.25
N PRO A 282 10.41 2.13 -16.54
CA PRO A 282 10.72 3.31 -17.34
C PRO A 282 9.60 4.35 -17.27
N GLU A 283 9.97 5.57 -16.87
CA GLU A 283 9.05 6.70 -16.74
C GLU A 283 7.85 6.45 -15.80
N GLY A 284 7.95 5.45 -14.94
CA GLY A 284 6.91 5.11 -14.00
C GLY A 284 6.85 6.05 -12.80
N THR A 285 5.81 5.88 -12.00
CA THR A 285 5.48 6.77 -10.89
C THR A 285 5.27 5.99 -9.60
N SER A 286 5.85 6.51 -8.52
CA SER A 286 5.66 5.96 -7.17
C SER A 286 4.24 6.18 -6.68
N ALA A 287 3.63 5.13 -6.12
CA ALA A 287 2.45 5.28 -5.30
C ALA A 287 2.73 6.19 -4.10
N LYS A 288 1.74 7.01 -3.73
CA LYS A 288 1.72 7.70 -2.44
C LYS A 288 0.68 7.04 -1.52
N SER A 289 0.99 6.94 -0.24
CA SER A 289 0.04 6.50 0.78
C SER A 289 -0.90 7.65 1.13
N PHE A 290 -1.89 7.90 0.28
CA PHE A 290 -2.94 8.88 0.55
C PHE A 290 -3.92 8.33 1.59
N PRO A 291 -4.42 9.16 2.53
CA PRO A 291 -5.62 8.83 3.26
C PRO A 291 -6.76 8.59 2.29
N HIS A 292 -7.53 7.53 2.53
CA HIS A 292 -8.72 7.25 1.75
C HIS A 292 -9.97 7.75 2.46
N PHE A 293 -10.80 8.50 1.74
CA PHE A 293 -12.08 9.00 2.22
C PHE A 293 -13.22 8.18 1.62
N ALA A 294 -13.79 7.28 2.43
CA ALA A 294 -14.96 6.49 2.10
C ALA A 294 -16.21 7.17 2.67
N TYR A 295 -17.00 7.78 1.79
CA TYR A 295 -18.28 8.39 2.14
C TYR A 295 -19.39 7.34 2.20
N SER A 296 -20.41 7.59 3.02
CA SER A 296 -21.71 6.91 2.91
C SER A 296 -22.24 7.02 1.47
N ASP A 297 -22.94 5.99 1.01
CA ASP A 297 -23.31 5.82 -0.39
C ASP A 297 -24.13 7.03 -0.88
N GLU A 298 -25.10 7.52 -0.10
CA GLU A 298 -25.92 8.68 -0.43
C GLU A 298 -25.12 9.99 -0.59
N VAL A 299 -23.96 10.10 0.05
CA VAL A 299 -23.06 11.26 -0.10
C VAL A 299 -22.18 11.05 -1.32
N LEU A 300 -21.60 9.86 -1.50
CA LEU A 300 -20.72 9.55 -2.62
C LEU A 300 -21.44 9.68 -3.97
N GLU A 301 -22.71 9.29 -4.05
CA GLU A 301 -23.57 9.44 -5.24
C GLU A 301 -23.71 10.89 -5.72
N GLN A 302 -23.49 11.86 -4.84
CA GLN A 302 -23.55 13.28 -5.17
C GLN A 302 -22.24 13.81 -5.76
N ALA A 303 -21.18 12.99 -5.84
CA ALA A 303 -19.92 13.39 -6.45
C ALA A 303 -20.13 13.80 -7.91
N ARG A 304 -19.62 14.97 -8.29
CA ARG A 304 -19.63 15.47 -9.67
C ARG A 304 -18.26 16.00 -10.01
N PHE A 305 -17.83 15.74 -11.23
CA PHE A 305 -16.53 16.16 -11.73
C PHE A 305 -16.67 16.96 -13.02
N SER A 306 -15.73 17.86 -13.30
CA SER A 306 -15.60 18.50 -14.61
C SER A 306 -15.04 17.53 -15.64
N GLU A 307 -15.09 17.94 -16.91
CA GLU A 307 -14.40 17.22 -17.98
C GLU A 307 -12.91 17.06 -17.67
N GLU A 308 -12.25 18.02 -17.03
CA GLU A 308 -10.83 17.91 -16.66
C GLU A 308 -10.59 17.04 -15.43
N GLY A 309 -11.65 16.49 -14.81
CA GLY A 309 -11.60 15.67 -13.59
C GLY A 309 -11.58 16.47 -12.30
N LYS A 310 -11.89 17.78 -12.31
CA LYS A 310 -11.95 18.61 -11.09
C LYS A 310 -13.24 18.34 -10.32
N ALA A 311 -13.17 18.19 -9.00
CA ALA A 311 -14.36 18.05 -8.17
C ALA A 311 -15.22 19.33 -8.22
N LYS A 312 -16.53 19.15 -8.39
CA LYS A 312 -17.54 20.22 -8.40
C LYS A 312 -18.38 20.28 -7.13
N VAL A 313 -18.29 19.25 -6.29
CA VAL A 313 -19.08 19.12 -5.06
C VAL A 313 -18.14 18.92 -3.88
N ASN A 314 -18.33 19.74 -2.84
CA ASN A 314 -17.68 19.53 -1.56
C ASN A 314 -18.43 18.44 -0.79
N LEU A 315 -17.98 17.19 -0.89
CA LEU A 315 -18.63 16.06 -0.21
C LEU A 315 -18.51 16.18 1.32
N MET A 316 -17.41 16.74 1.83
CA MET A 316 -17.20 16.90 3.27
C MET A 316 -18.26 17.78 3.93
N SER A 317 -18.89 18.71 3.20
CA SER A 317 -19.96 19.54 3.75
C SER A 317 -21.29 18.81 3.91
N LYS A 318 -21.38 17.55 3.48
CA LYS A 318 -22.57 16.69 3.54
C LYS A 318 -22.43 15.56 4.57
N VAL A 319 -21.35 15.60 5.35
CA VAL A 319 -21.00 14.58 6.34
C VAL A 319 -21.36 15.09 7.74
N ASP A 320 -22.04 14.25 8.51
CA ASP A 320 -22.42 14.52 9.89
C ASP A 320 -21.27 14.18 10.86
N ASN A 321 -20.54 13.07 10.62
CA ASN A 321 -19.49 12.60 11.51
C ASN A 321 -18.30 11.97 10.78
N LEU A 322 -17.11 12.06 11.40
CA LEU A 322 -15.88 11.43 10.91
C LEU A 322 -15.53 10.21 11.73
N LEU A 323 -15.22 9.12 11.04
CA LEU A 323 -14.71 7.88 11.62
C LEU A 323 -13.36 7.55 11.01
N VAL A 324 -12.39 7.12 11.80
CA VAL A 324 -11.06 6.71 11.32
C VAL A 324 -10.87 5.22 11.52
N THR A 325 -10.34 4.52 10.51
CA THR A 325 -10.04 3.08 10.57
C THR A 325 -8.84 2.71 9.70
N GLU A 326 -8.55 1.42 9.59
CA GLU A 326 -7.43 0.87 8.82
C GLU A 326 -7.88 0.04 7.62
N GLY A 327 -7.30 0.33 6.46
CA GLY A 327 -7.55 -0.37 5.21
C GLY A 327 -8.68 0.26 4.39
N LEU A 328 -8.45 0.32 3.07
CA LEU A 328 -9.36 1.01 2.16
C LEU A 328 -10.69 0.25 2.03
N LEU A 329 -10.63 -1.07 1.77
CA LEU A 329 -11.83 -1.90 1.65
C LEU A 329 -12.69 -1.85 2.91
N LYS A 330 -12.06 -1.85 4.08
CA LYS A 330 -12.74 -1.75 5.37
C LYS A 330 -13.48 -0.43 5.49
N GLY A 331 -12.83 0.67 5.11
CA GLY A 331 -13.46 1.99 5.06
C GLY A 331 -14.67 2.01 4.15
N ASP A 332 -14.54 1.46 2.95
CA ASP A 332 -15.63 1.35 1.99
C ASP A 332 -16.82 0.54 2.54
N ILE A 333 -16.57 -0.65 3.11
CA ILE A 333 -17.63 -1.49 3.70
C ILE A 333 -18.28 -0.77 4.87
N THR A 334 -17.49 -0.24 5.80
CA THR A 334 -17.98 0.46 7.00
C THR A 334 -18.88 1.63 6.61
N ALA A 335 -18.46 2.46 5.64
CA ALA A 335 -19.23 3.60 5.18
C ALA A 335 -20.56 3.18 4.52
N SER A 336 -20.56 2.06 3.78
CA SER A 336 -21.75 1.53 3.08
C SER A 336 -22.78 0.97 4.07
N VAL A 337 -22.34 0.23 5.09
CA VAL A 337 -23.24 -0.48 6.01
C VAL A 337 -23.63 0.33 7.24
N ALA A 338 -22.91 1.40 7.58
CA ALA A 338 -23.11 2.18 8.80
C ALA A 338 -24.58 2.56 9.06
N LYS A 339 -25.28 3.02 8.01
CA LYS A 339 -26.69 3.47 8.10
C LYS A 339 -27.66 2.37 8.54
N ASN A 340 -27.35 1.11 8.24
CA ASN A 340 -28.21 -0.04 8.53
C ASN A 340 -27.75 -0.83 9.77
N THR A 341 -26.85 -0.24 10.57
CA THR A 341 -26.22 -0.91 11.70
C THR A 341 -26.25 -0.03 12.95
N ARG A 342 -25.49 -0.43 13.97
CA ARG A 342 -25.29 0.30 15.24
C ARG A 342 -24.54 1.62 15.09
N LEU A 343 -24.15 1.99 13.88
CA LEU A 343 -23.58 3.30 13.57
C LEU A 343 -24.60 4.24 12.92
N SER A 344 -25.85 3.81 12.74
CA SER A 344 -26.91 4.62 12.12
C SER A 344 -27.13 5.97 12.80
N GLN A 345 -26.96 6.06 14.13
CA GLN A 345 -27.04 7.32 14.86
C GLN A 345 -25.93 8.34 14.51
N LEU A 346 -24.88 7.91 13.79
CA LEU A 346 -23.85 8.81 13.29
C LEU A 346 -24.26 9.52 11.99
N GLY A 347 -25.43 9.20 11.43
CA GLY A 347 -25.92 9.82 10.20
C GLY A 347 -25.03 9.52 9.00
N SER A 348 -24.87 10.50 8.11
CA SER A 348 -23.98 10.41 6.96
C SER A 348 -22.53 10.51 7.43
N ILE A 349 -21.72 9.49 7.21
CA ILE A 349 -20.33 9.47 7.70
C ILE A 349 -19.32 9.56 6.57
N CYS A 350 -18.14 10.07 6.90
CA CYS A 350 -16.93 9.81 6.12
C CYS A 350 -15.98 8.98 6.96
N VAL A 351 -15.67 7.79 6.46
CA VAL A 351 -14.65 6.91 7.01
C VAL A 351 -13.30 7.23 6.38
N ILE A 352 -12.35 7.72 7.18
CA ILE A 352 -11.00 8.03 6.75
C ILE A 352 -10.10 6.83 7.07
N SER A 353 -9.65 6.13 6.03
CA SER A 353 -8.84 4.93 6.17
C SER A 353 -7.36 5.19 5.91
N MET A 354 -6.51 4.67 6.79
CA MET A 354 -5.06 4.61 6.60
C MET A 354 -4.60 3.25 6.07
N ALA A 355 -3.52 3.23 5.28
CA ALA A 355 -2.84 2.01 4.89
C ALA A 355 -1.87 1.55 5.99
N GLY A 356 -2.45 1.15 7.13
CA GLY A 356 -1.76 0.74 8.35
C GLY A 356 -1.62 1.87 9.38
N VAL A 357 -1.72 1.51 10.66
CA VAL A 357 -1.68 2.43 11.82
C VAL A 357 -0.59 3.49 11.83
N ALA A 358 0.58 3.22 11.25
CA ALA A 358 1.71 4.15 11.30
C ALA A 358 1.47 5.43 10.45
N ALA A 359 0.52 5.41 9.53
CA ALA A 359 0.22 6.52 8.62
C ALA A 359 -0.86 7.49 9.16
N TRP A 360 -0.96 7.65 10.48
CA TRP A 360 -2.00 8.47 11.11
C TRP A 360 -1.78 9.98 11.00
N ARG A 361 -0.53 10.47 10.91
CA ARG A 361 -0.21 11.92 10.96
C ARG A 361 -0.92 12.74 9.87
N PRO A 362 -0.90 12.35 8.58
CA PRO A 362 -1.64 13.08 7.54
C PRO A 362 -3.15 13.15 7.79
N ILE A 363 -3.72 12.16 8.48
CA ILE A 363 -5.13 12.16 8.86
C ILE A 363 -5.37 13.15 10.00
N SER A 364 -4.53 13.13 11.04
CA SER A 364 -4.62 14.12 12.13
C SER A 364 -4.49 15.55 11.61
N ASP A 365 -3.52 15.82 10.72
CA ASP A 365 -3.32 17.12 10.10
C ASP A 365 -4.52 17.57 9.26
N PHE A 366 -5.16 16.63 8.54
CA PHE A 366 -6.40 16.90 7.82
C PHE A 366 -7.55 17.22 8.76
N ILE A 367 -7.74 16.40 9.80
CA ILE A 367 -8.79 16.59 10.82
C ILE A 367 -8.61 17.95 11.52
N GLY A 368 -7.37 18.33 11.80
CA GLY A 368 -7.01 19.63 12.36
C GLY A 368 -7.46 20.85 11.53
N LYS A 369 -7.65 20.68 10.22
CA LYS A 369 -8.01 21.77 9.29
C LYS A 369 -9.49 21.79 8.92
N THR A 370 -10.27 20.75 9.25
CA THR A 370 -11.70 20.73 8.96
C THR A 370 -12.50 21.41 10.06
N GLU A 371 -13.58 22.09 9.67
CA GLU A 371 -14.53 22.71 10.59
C GLU A 371 -15.33 21.68 11.40
N LEU A 372 -15.45 20.44 10.90
CA LEU A 372 -16.14 19.35 11.60
C LEU A 372 -15.55 19.06 12.98
N LYS A 373 -14.25 19.29 13.18
CA LYS A 373 -13.58 19.04 14.46
C LYS A 373 -14.10 19.91 15.60
N LYS A 374 -14.66 21.08 15.28
CA LYS A 374 -15.14 22.06 16.27
C LYS A 374 -16.50 21.71 16.85
N VAL A 375 -17.24 20.84 16.15
CA VAL A 375 -18.67 20.61 16.41
C VAL A 375 -19.01 19.16 16.71
N LYS A 376 -18.12 18.20 16.41
CA LYS A 376 -18.38 16.76 16.55
C LYS A 376 -17.16 16.02 17.13
N PRO A 377 -17.39 14.94 17.90
CA PRO A 377 -16.31 14.05 18.28
C PRO A 377 -15.76 13.31 17.04
N ILE A 378 -14.46 13.02 17.06
CA ILE A 378 -13.79 12.16 16.08
C ILE A 378 -13.87 10.72 16.55
N TYR A 379 -14.46 9.84 15.73
CA TYR A 379 -14.61 8.44 16.08
C TYR A 379 -13.41 7.63 15.59
N LEU A 380 -12.84 6.77 16.44
CA LEU A 380 -11.73 5.89 16.08
C LEU A 380 -12.15 4.42 16.19
N ALA A 381 -11.99 3.66 15.11
CA ALA A 381 -12.31 2.24 15.02
C ALA A 381 -11.10 1.46 14.48
N PHE A 382 -10.05 1.38 15.30
CA PHE A 382 -8.86 0.57 15.01
C PHE A 382 -9.12 -0.91 15.27
N ASP A 383 -8.40 -1.79 14.57
CA ASP A 383 -8.55 -3.24 14.73
C ASP A 383 -8.28 -3.66 16.19
N GLN A 384 -9.07 -4.61 16.70
CA GLN A 384 -9.01 -5.03 18.10
C GLN A 384 -7.88 -6.00 18.44
N ASP A 385 -6.82 -6.05 17.63
CA ASP A 385 -5.63 -6.87 17.86
C ASP A 385 -4.74 -6.36 19.02
N PHE A 386 -5.32 -5.66 19.99
CA PHE A 386 -4.58 -5.05 21.10
C PHE A 386 -3.94 -6.09 22.03
N GLU A 387 -4.45 -7.32 22.07
CA GLU A 387 -3.95 -8.38 22.94
C GLU A 387 -2.64 -9.03 22.43
N ASP A 388 -2.36 -8.94 21.12
CA ASP A 388 -1.21 -9.62 20.49
C ASP A 388 -0.14 -8.65 19.92
N ASN A 389 -0.41 -7.34 19.93
CA ASN A 389 0.47 -6.36 19.26
C ASN A 389 0.43 -4.96 19.90
N ASP A 390 1.28 -4.74 20.90
CA ASP A 390 1.46 -3.44 21.60
C ASP A 390 1.62 -2.25 20.63
N SER A 391 2.21 -2.46 19.45
CA SER A 391 2.45 -1.39 18.48
C SER A 391 1.15 -0.76 17.92
N VAL A 392 0.06 -1.53 17.78
CA VAL A 392 -1.23 -0.99 17.28
C VAL A 392 -1.84 -0.06 18.32
N PHE A 393 -1.85 -0.49 19.58
CA PHE A 393 -2.33 0.31 20.69
C PHE A 393 -1.53 1.61 20.83
N GLU A 394 -0.19 1.53 20.78
CA GLU A 394 0.69 2.70 20.84
C GLU A 394 0.40 3.69 19.72
N ARG A 395 0.27 3.23 18.47
CA ARG A 395 0.02 4.12 17.33
C ARG A 395 -1.37 4.77 17.42
N MET A 396 -2.39 4.02 17.86
CA MET A 396 -3.71 4.59 18.14
C MET A 396 -3.60 5.66 19.24
N TYR A 397 -2.90 5.36 20.33
CA TYR A 397 -2.75 6.28 21.45
C TYR A 397 -2.01 7.56 21.04
N ASP A 398 -0.95 7.45 20.24
CA ASP A 398 -0.25 8.61 19.65
C ASP A 398 -1.20 9.50 18.84
N MET A 399 -2.09 8.91 18.03
CA MET A 399 -3.09 9.65 17.28
C MET A 399 -4.11 10.32 18.20
N VAL A 400 -4.59 9.63 19.24
CA VAL A 400 -5.50 10.20 20.24
C VAL A 400 -4.84 11.41 20.90
N GLN A 401 -3.59 11.29 21.34
CA GLN A 401 -2.84 12.36 21.97
C GLN A 401 -2.71 13.57 21.03
N ASP A 402 -2.35 13.35 19.77
CA ASP A 402 -2.22 14.43 18.80
C ASP A 402 -3.56 15.14 18.52
N LEU A 403 -4.63 14.38 18.32
CA LEU A 403 -5.98 14.91 18.08
C LEU A 403 -6.50 15.72 19.28
N VAL A 404 -6.33 15.22 20.49
CA VAL A 404 -6.81 15.87 21.70
C VAL A 404 -5.96 17.11 22.01
N THR A 405 -4.64 16.94 22.13
CA THR A 405 -3.77 18.01 22.66
C THR A 405 -3.40 19.07 21.62
N LYS A 406 -3.15 18.67 20.37
CA LYS A 406 -2.72 19.61 19.32
C LYS A 406 -3.87 20.10 18.45
N GLN A 407 -4.80 19.20 18.12
CA GLN A 407 -5.92 19.55 17.24
C GLN A 407 -7.17 20.02 17.98
N SER A 408 -7.18 19.93 19.32
CA SER A 408 -8.28 20.29 20.22
C SER A 408 -9.59 19.56 19.90
N CYS A 409 -9.50 18.28 19.56
CA CYS A 409 -10.64 17.44 19.24
C CYS A 409 -11.15 16.71 20.49
N THR A 410 -12.46 16.47 20.57
CA THR A 410 -12.98 15.36 21.38
C THR A 410 -12.88 14.08 20.57
N VAL A 411 -12.36 13.01 21.15
CA VAL A 411 -12.17 11.72 20.48
C VAL A 411 -13.02 10.65 21.17
N ARG A 412 -13.66 9.78 20.38
CA ARG A 412 -14.40 8.61 20.86
C ARG A 412 -13.85 7.34 20.21
N ALA A 413 -13.08 6.56 20.96
CA ALA A 413 -12.63 5.24 20.50
C ALA A 413 -13.77 4.22 20.65
N LEU A 414 -14.05 3.49 19.58
CA LEU A 414 -15.07 2.44 19.53
C LEU A 414 -14.48 1.13 20.06
N ILE A 415 -15.28 0.44 20.87
CA ILE A 415 -14.96 -0.88 21.42
C ILE A 415 -16.16 -1.78 21.19
N TRP A 416 -15.97 -2.89 20.50
CA TRP A 416 -16.98 -3.91 20.19
C TRP A 416 -16.56 -5.29 20.73
N PRO A 417 -17.47 -6.29 20.81
CA PRO A 417 -17.22 -7.52 21.57
C PRO A 417 -16.47 -8.64 20.83
N ARG A 418 -16.56 -8.70 19.49
CA ARG A 418 -15.95 -9.78 18.68
C ARG A 418 -15.63 -9.29 17.27
N GLU A 419 -14.89 -10.11 16.54
CA GLU A 419 -14.29 -9.77 15.25
C GLU A 419 -13.16 -8.74 15.40
N LYS A 420 -12.14 -8.91 14.57
CA LYS A 420 -10.97 -8.05 14.57
C LYS A 420 -11.27 -6.66 14.03
N GLY A 421 -11.96 -6.59 12.89
CA GLY A 421 -12.25 -5.34 12.17
C GLY A 421 -13.67 -4.84 12.41
N ILE A 422 -13.84 -3.52 12.37
CA ILE A 422 -15.17 -2.91 12.50
C ILE A 422 -16.10 -3.31 11.35
N ASP A 423 -15.59 -3.49 10.14
CA ASP A 423 -16.36 -3.96 8.99
C ASP A 423 -16.95 -5.36 9.21
N ASP A 424 -16.11 -6.30 9.65
CA ASP A 424 -16.53 -7.67 9.95
C ASP A 424 -17.55 -7.70 11.10
N PHE A 425 -17.35 -6.89 12.16
CA PHE A 425 -18.31 -6.76 13.25
C PHE A 425 -19.66 -6.24 12.76
N LEU A 426 -19.69 -5.14 11.99
CA LEU A 426 -20.94 -4.54 11.52
C LEU A 426 -21.75 -5.47 10.62
N LEU A 427 -21.08 -6.32 9.83
CA LEU A 427 -21.74 -7.31 8.96
C LEU A 427 -22.33 -8.50 9.73
N LYS A 428 -21.71 -8.91 10.83
CA LYS A 428 -22.06 -10.15 11.55
C LYS A 428 -22.82 -9.95 12.86
N ALA A 429 -22.81 -8.73 13.40
CA ALA A 429 -23.29 -8.46 14.75
C ALA A 429 -24.80 -8.67 14.93
N SER A 430 -25.19 -9.45 15.94
CA SER A 430 -26.58 -9.67 16.32
C SER A 430 -27.18 -8.43 16.99
N PRO A 431 -28.50 -8.17 16.87
CA PRO A 431 -29.20 -7.01 17.44
C PRO A 431 -28.77 -6.58 18.86
N GLU A 432 -28.45 -7.54 19.72
CA GLU A 432 -28.10 -7.35 21.14
C GLU A 432 -26.66 -6.83 21.37
N GLU A 433 -25.74 -7.12 20.44
CA GLU A 433 -24.34 -6.68 20.55
C GLU A 433 -24.25 -5.16 20.42
N LYS A 434 -23.45 -4.49 21.25
CA LYS A 434 -23.35 -3.02 21.28
C LYS A 434 -21.92 -2.54 21.14
N ILE A 435 -21.77 -1.38 20.50
CA ILE A 435 -20.52 -0.63 20.47
C ILE A 435 -20.46 0.26 21.71
N ARG A 436 -19.39 0.13 22.48
CA ARG A 436 -19.06 1.02 23.61
C ARG A 436 -18.10 2.09 23.13
N PHE A 437 -18.11 3.24 23.80
CA PHE A 437 -17.23 4.35 23.50
C PHE A 437 -16.32 4.65 24.69
N LYS A 438 -15.02 4.80 24.43
CA LYS A 438 -14.09 5.45 25.36
C LYS A 438 -13.82 6.86 24.86
N THR A 439 -14.16 7.85 25.69
CA THR A 439 -14.03 9.27 25.32
C THR A 439 -12.69 9.82 25.83
N TYR A 440 -12.04 10.61 25.00
CA TYR A 440 -10.83 11.36 25.31
C TYR A 440 -11.05 12.82 24.93
N ASN A 441 -10.71 13.73 25.83
CA ASN A 441 -10.83 15.17 25.69
C ASN A 441 -9.65 15.84 26.43
N LEU A 442 -9.49 17.15 26.20
CA LEU A 442 -8.43 17.98 26.78
C LEU A 442 -8.45 17.97 28.31
#